data_AF-A0A6A5AAK3-F1
#
_entry.id   AF-A0A6A5AAK3-F1
#
_cell.length_a   1.000
_cell.length_b   1.000
_cell.length_c   1.000
_cell.angle_alpha   90.00
_cell.angle_beta   90.00
_cell.angle_gamma   90.00
#
_symmetry.space_group_name_H-M   'P 1'
#
loop_
_entity.id
_entity.type
_entity.pdbx_description
1 polymer ?
#
loop_
_entity_poly.entity_id
_entity_poly.type
_entity_poly.pdbx_seq_one_letter_code
_entity_poly.pdbx_strand_id
1 'polypeptide(L)'
;QPSLHPQIQVTAQATLVSLAHGMELRNLLPALLELYPSCCRHGNDSLLQLFDLVATIVGGMDRLAVKTHLSGWMRFFLMAMDVRRTHPLLSVEVEDKLRHAIVQLVLKLSEKQLKPLFLKFVAWVDVVLPGHQGPSLPRQAVFYRLVEQLSAQLRSIFVPYYAHILPQCASIVAWGPTLSSSFSTANDEEDDGFFKRPAKKQKVAKEVEDDTSSLKATVAEFVVQALVGCFSHDSEGFMDKEKFDEIMPGLVDLLDVAESQPTLVSHAVTALAQLAWAAKSDLLWKPMHHRILMKSRSDSAGVRLAALRAIEQCYTVVGEEFLAMLPESIPFLAELLEDTDATVETLCHQVIKQIEDISGESLDQYLTA
;
A
#
# COMPACT_ATOMS: atom_id res chain seq x y z
N GLN A 1 -12.22 31.52 -10.16
CA GLN A 1 -13.48 30.75 -10.05
C GLN A 1 -14.50 31.64 -9.36
N PRO A 2 -15.72 31.83 -9.89
CA PRO A 2 -16.77 32.41 -9.07
C PRO A 2 -17.24 31.31 -8.11
N SER A 3 -17.09 31.53 -6.82
CA SER A 3 -17.67 30.70 -5.78
C SER A 3 -19.18 30.60 -6.03
N LEU A 4 -19.65 29.42 -6.48
CA LEU A 4 -21.08 29.13 -6.55
C LEU A 4 -21.69 29.38 -5.17
N HIS A 5 -22.72 30.23 -5.12
CA HIS A 5 -23.36 30.69 -3.90
C HIS A 5 -23.70 29.48 -3.00
N PRO A 6 -23.38 29.50 -1.70
CA PRO A 6 -23.51 28.33 -0.82
C PRO A 6 -24.93 27.76 -0.79
N GLN A 7 -25.95 28.61 -0.96
CA GLN A 7 -27.35 28.16 -1.07
C GLN A 7 -27.63 27.33 -2.32
N ILE A 8 -26.96 27.60 -3.44
CA ILE A 8 -27.11 26.82 -4.68
C ILE A 8 -26.51 25.42 -4.49
N GLN A 9 -25.36 25.33 -3.83
CA GLN A 9 -24.74 24.03 -3.50
C GLN A 9 -25.63 23.20 -2.57
N VAL A 10 -26.18 23.80 -1.52
CA VAL A 10 -27.11 23.12 -0.59
C VAL A 10 -28.37 22.64 -1.32
N THR A 11 -28.93 23.47 -2.20
CA THR A 11 -30.13 23.10 -2.96
C THR A 11 -29.83 21.99 -3.96
N ALA A 12 -28.70 22.07 -4.68
CA ALA A 12 -28.25 21.02 -5.59
C ALA A 12 -28.04 19.69 -4.85
N GLN A 13 -27.37 19.71 -3.69
CA GLN A 13 -27.18 18.52 -2.87
C GLN A 13 -28.49 17.94 -2.36
N ALA A 14 -29.44 18.77 -1.92
CA ALA A 14 -30.77 18.34 -1.52
C ALA A 14 -31.56 17.70 -2.68
N THR A 15 -31.42 18.22 -3.90
CA THR A 15 -32.02 17.60 -5.09
C THR A 15 -31.38 16.26 -5.44
N LEU A 16 -30.06 16.14 -5.34
CA LEU A 16 -29.34 14.87 -5.57
C LEU A 16 -29.76 13.80 -4.56
N VAL A 17 -29.87 14.16 -3.27
CA VAL A 17 -30.37 13.26 -2.23
C VAL A 17 -31.83 12.87 -2.48
N SER A 18 -32.66 13.81 -2.94
CA SER A 18 -34.07 13.53 -3.26
C SER A 18 -34.20 12.58 -4.46
N LEU A 19 -33.33 12.73 -5.49
CA LEU A 19 -33.25 11.81 -6.63
C LEU A 19 -32.80 10.41 -6.20
N ALA A 20 -31.85 10.32 -5.25
CA ALA A 20 -31.38 9.04 -4.72
C ALA A 20 -32.49 8.20 -4.07
N HIS A 21 -33.44 8.85 -3.39
CA HIS A 21 -34.52 8.18 -2.66
C HIS A 21 -35.83 8.07 -3.46
N GLY A 22 -36.04 8.96 -4.45
CA GLY A 22 -37.30 9.07 -5.18
C GLY A 22 -37.36 8.31 -6.51
N MET A 23 -36.22 7.80 -7.02
CA MET A 23 -36.17 7.11 -8.32
C MET A 23 -35.91 5.61 -8.18
N GLU A 24 -36.56 4.82 -9.04
CA GLU A 24 -36.29 3.40 -9.12
C GLU A 24 -34.89 3.13 -9.70
N LEU A 25 -34.13 2.26 -9.03
CA LEU A 25 -32.74 1.93 -9.40
C LEU A 25 -32.58 1.39 -10.82
N ARG A 26 -33.61 0.72 -11.37
CA ARG A 26 -33.62 0.23 -12.76
C ARG A 26 -33.47 1.35 -13.80
N ASN A 27 -33.95 2.56 -13.49
CA ASN A 27 -33.85 3.72 -14.38
C ASN A 27 -32.63 4.58 -14.03
N LEU A 28 -32.30 4.65 -12.74
CA LEU A 28 -31.20 5.49 -12.24
C LEU A 28 -29.83 4.95 -12.63
N LEU A 29 -29.61 3.64 -12.57
CA LEU A 29 -28.29 3.04 -12.81
C LEU A 29 -27.79 3.20 -14.27
N PRO A 30 -28.62 3.00 -15.31
CA PRO A 30 -28.23 3.36 -16.68
C PRO A 30 -27.88 4.84 -16.84
N ALA A 31 -28.67 5.74 -16.24
CA ALA A 31 -28.41 7.17 -16.29
C ALA A 31 -27.07 7.54 -15.62
N LEU A 32 -26.72 6.91 -14.50
CA LEU A 32 -25.43 7.11 -13.83
C LEU A 32 -24.25 6.61 -14.70
N LEU A 33 -24.42 5.49 -15.40
CA LEU A 33 -23.41 4.98 -16.34
C LEU A 33 -23.16 5.95 -17.50
N GLU A 34 -24.22 6.59 -18.02
CA GLU A 34 -24.10 7.62 -19.07
C GLU A 34 -23.58 8.96 -18.55
N LEU A 35 -23.86 9.29 -17.29
CA LEU A 35 -23.44 10.53 -16.64
C LEU A 35 -21.93 10.52 -16.32
N TYR A 36 -21.37 9.39 -15.93
CA TYR A 36 -19.95 9.30 -15.54
C TYR A 36 -18.97 9.88 -16.58
N PRO A 37 -19.02 9.49 -17.88
CA PRO A 37 -18.15 10.09 -18.90
C PRO A 37 -18.34 11.60 -19.06
N SER A 38 -19.56 12.12 -18.83
CA SER A 38 -19.82 13.55 -18.84
C SER A 38 -19.18 14.24 -17.65
N CYS A 39 -19.32 13.68 -16.44
CA CYS A 39 -18.66 14.20 -15.23
C CYS A 39 -17.14 14.24 -15.38
N CYS A 40 -16.53 13.21 -15.99
CA CYS A 40 -15.09 13.22 -16.27
C CYS A 40 -14.63 14.41 -17.12
N ARG A 41 -15.47 14.90 -18.04
CA ARG A 41 -15.16 16.08 -18.88
C ARG A 41 -15.29 17.40 -18.12
N HIS A 42 -16.15 17.44 -17.10
CA HIS A 42 -16.41 18.65 -16.30
C HIS A 42 -15.45 18.82 -15.13
N GLY A 43 -14.67 17.78 -14.78
CA GLY A 43 -13.58 17.83 -13.81
C GLY A 43 -13.95 17.36 -12.40
N ASN A 44 -13.08 17.66 -11.43
CA ASN A 44 -13.11 17.10 -10.08
C ASN A 44 -14.46 17.29 -9.37
N ASP A 45 -14.99 18.53 -9.30
CA ASP A 45 -16.21 18.85 -8.55
C ASP A 45 -17.42 18.01 -8.99
N SER A 46 -17.55 17.76 -10.29
CA SER A 46 -18.63 16.96 -10.85
C SER A 46 -18.52 15.48 -10.47
N LEU A 47 -17.29 14.95 -10.42
CA LEU A 47 -17.04 13.58 -10.01
C LEU A 47 -17.19 13.39 -8.50
N LEU A 48 -16.77 14.38 -7.69
CA LEU A 48 -16.98 14.37 -6.24
C LEU A 48 -18.48 14.27 -5.91
N GLN A 49 -19.31 15.11 -6.54
CA GLN A 49 -20.76 15.08 -6.36
C GLN A 49 -21.38 13.77 -6.87
N LEU A 50 -20.91 13.25 -8.01
CA LEU A 50 -21.38 11.97 -8.54
C LEU A 50 -21.10 10.83 -7.56
N PHE A 51 -19.89 10.73 -7.01
CA PHE A 51 -19.53 9.65 -6.10
C PHE A 51 -20.19 9.79 -4.73
N ASP A 52 -20.44 11.00 -4.24
CA ASP A 52 -21.25 11.22 -3.04
C ASP A 52 -22.71 10.79 -3.24
N LEU A 53 -23.28 11.09 -4.42
CA LEU A 53 -24.61 10.61 -4.79
C LEU A 53 -24.63 9.07 -4.85
N VAL A 54 -23.66 8.46 -5.54
CA VAL A 54 -23.55 7.00 -5.65
C VAL A 54 -23.42 6.35 -4.27
N ALA A 55 -22.57 6.88 -3.40
CA ALA A 55 -22.42 6.40 -2.03
C ALA A 55 -23.73 6.47 -1.25
N THR A 56 -24.49 7.56 -1.39
CA THR A 56 -25.80 7.75 -0.75
C THR A 56 -26.82 6.72 -1.26
N ILE A 57 -26.91 6.54 -2.58
CA ILE A 57 -27.81 5.58 -3.21
C ILE A 57 -27.50 4.17 -2.71
N VAL A 58 -26.24 3.75 -2.83
CA VAL A 58 -25.79 2.41 -2.47
C VAL A 58 -25.96 2.15 -0.98
N GLY A 59 -25.64 3.14 -0.13
CA GLY A 59 -25.86 3.08 1.32
C GLY A 59 -27.35 2.95 1.70
N GLY A 60 -28.26 3.48 0.88
CA GLY A 60 -29.71 3.35 1.05
C GLY A 60 -30.32 2.04 0.53
N MET A 61 -29.57 1.22 -0.21
CA MET A 61 -30.10 -0.01 -0.81
C MET A 61 -30.46 -1.07 0.24
N ASP A 62 -31.59 -1.76 0.01
CA ASP A 62 -31.98 -2.96 0.74
C ASP A 62 -31.37 -4.23 0.09
N ARG A 63 -31.48 -5.37 0.78
CA ARG A 63 -30.87 -6.63 0.32
C ARG A 63 -31.41 -7.09 -1.05
N LEU A 64 -32.67 -6.81 -1.34
CA LEU A 64 -33.32 -7.20 -2.60
C LEU A 64 -32.80 -6.34 -3.77
N ALA A 65 -32.72 -5.03 -3.59
CA ALA A 65 -32.16 -4.10 -4.56
C ALA A 65 -30.69 -4.43 -4.86
N VAL A 66 -29.90 -4.72 -3.81
CA VAL A 66 -28.49 -5.14 -3.97
C VAL A 66 -28.41 -6.37 -4.85
N LYS A 67 -29.15 -7.43 -4.53
CA LYS A 67 -29.13 -8.67 -5.32
C LYS A 67 -29.53 -8.44 -6.78
N THR A 68 -30.50 -7.55 -7.03
CA THR A 68 -31.04 -7.29 -8.37
C THR A 68 -30.09 -6.45 -9.23
N HIS A 69 -29.41 -5.47 -8.63
CA HIS A 69 -28.62 -4.47 -9.36
C HIS A 69 -27.10 -4.62 -9.20
N LEU A 70 -26.61 -5.62 -8.46
CA LEU A 70 -25.18 -5.83 -8.18
C LEU A 70 -24.31 -5.85 -9.45
N SER A 71 -24.78 -6.50 -10.51
CA SER A 71 -24.04 -6.60 -11.77
C SER A 71 -23.84 -5.25 -12.45
N GLY A 72 -24.84 -4.36 -12.38
CA GLY A 72 -24.76 -3.02 -12.94
C GLY A 72 -23.86 -2.11 -12.10
N TRP A 73 -23.96 -2.17 -10.77
CA TRP A 73 -23.06 -1.43 -9.88
C TRP A 73 -21.61 -1.86 -10.03
N MET A 74 -21.38 -3.16 -10.14
CA MET A 74 -20.06 -3.71 -10.41
C MET A 74 -19.50 -3.21 -11.75
N ARG A 75 -20.32 -3.12 -12.81
CA ARG A 75 -19.89 -2.51 -14.08
C ARG A 75 -19.54 -1.03 -13.92
N PHE A 76 -20.36 -0.27 -13.19
CA PHE A 76 -20.11 1.14 -12.92
C PHE A 76 -18.77 1.33 -12.18
N PHE A 77 -18.54 0.59 -11.10
CA PHE A 77 -17.32 0.71 -10.30
C PHE A 77 -16.07 0.26 -11.07
N LEU A 78 -16.13 -0.81 -11.86
CA LEU A 78 -15.00 -1.21 -12.71
C LEU A 78 -14.64 -0.15 -13.75
N MET A 79 -15.64 0.54 -14.31
CA MET A 79 -15.41 1.66 -15.22
C MET A 79 -14.81 2.86 -14.50
N ALA A 80 -15.30 3.17 -13.29
CA ALA A 80 -14.84 4.29 -12.50
C ALA A 80 -13.44 4.08 -11.89
N MET A 81 -13.06 2.85 -11.52
CA MET A 81 -11.73 2.53 -10.98
C MET A 81 -10.61 2.75 -11.99
N ASP A 82 -10.91 2.79 -13.29
CA ASP A 82 -9.93 3.09 -14.34
C ASP A 82 -9.60 4.60 -14.45
N VAL A 83 -10.18 5.44 -13.58
CA VAL A 83 -10.08 6.90 -13.60
C VAL A 83 -8.64 7.42 -13.61
N ARG A 84 -7.74 6.83 -12.81
CA ARG A 84 -6.33 7.26 -12.75
C ARG A 84 -5.62 7.06 -14.09
N ARG A 85 -6.02 6.03 -14.85
CA ARG A 85 -5.46 5.73 -16.17
C ARG A 85 -6.08 6.61 -17.27
N THR A 86 -7.40 6.80 -17.24
CA THR A 86 -8.11 7.55 -18.28
C THR A 86 -8.06 9.06 -18.09
N HIS A 87 -7.88 9.52 -16.85
CA HIS A 87 -7.91 10.93 -16.44
C HIS A 87 -6.85 11.21 -15.36
N PRO A 88 -5.53 11.16 -15.72
CA PRO A 88 -4.43 11.28 -14.75
C PRO A 88 -4.33 12.65 -14.05
N LEU A 89 -5.02 13.67 -14.56
CA LEU A 89 -5.03 15.04 -13.99
C LEU A 89 -6.07 15.23 -12.87
N LEU A 90 -6.90 14.23 -12.58
CA LEU A 90 -7.91 14.34 -11.53
C LEU A 90 -7.27 14.23 -10.13
N SER A 91 -7.87 14.90 -9.16
CA SER A 91 -7.36 14.92 -7.79
C SER A 91 -7.50 13.56 -7.10
N VAL A 92 -6.62 13.31 -6.13
CA VAL A 92 -6.67 12.11 -5.27
C VAL A 92 -8.00 12.03 -4.50
N GLU A 93 -8.58 13.17 -4.13
CA GLU A 93 -9.89 13.25 -3.45
C GLU A 93 -11.02 12.57 -4.23
N VAL A 94 -10.98 12.62 -5.58
CA VAL A 94 -11.97 11.95 -6.43
C VAL A 94 -11.89 10.44 -6.26
N GLU A 95 -10.66 9.91 -6.22
CA GLU A 95 -10.41 8.51 -5.98
C GLU A 95 -10.87 8.10 -4.58
N ASP A 96 -10.62 8.94 -3.56
CA ASP A 96 -11.06 8.69 -2.19
C ASP A 96 -12.59 8.58 -2.07
N LYS A 97 -13.33 9.46 -2.76
CA LYS A 97 -14.81 9.39 -2.83
C LYS A 97 -15.30 8.16 -3.59
N LEU A 98 -14.63 7.78 -4.68
CA LEU A 98 -14.94 6.55 -5.40
C LEU A 98 -14.77 5.32 -4.50
N ARG A 99 -13.63 5.20 -3.81
CA ARG A 99 -13.38 4.06 -2.92
C ARG A 99 -14.37 4.02 -1.75
N HIS A 100 -14.72 5.18 -1.18
CA HIS A 100 -15.79 5.27 -0.19
C HIS A 100 -17.13 4.73 -0.71
N ALA A 101 -17.54 5.08 -1.92
CA ALA A 101 -18.76 4.56 -2.53
C ALA A 101 -18.72 3.03 -2.74
N ILE A 102 -17.56 2.48 -3.12
CA ILE A 102 -17.36 1.03 -3.25
C ILE A 102 -17.49 0.35 -1.88
N VAL A 103 -16.89 0.92 -0.83
CA VAL A 103 -17.01 0.41 0.54
C VAL A 103 -18.48 0.38 0.99
N GLN A 104 -19.26 1.43 0.71
CA GLN A 104 -20.70 1.43 1.01
C GLN A 104 -21.43 0.26 0.32
N LEU A 105 -21.05 -0.11 -0.92
CA LEU A 105 -21.60 -1.29 -1.57
C LEU A 105 -21.19 -2.57 -0.83
N VAL A 106 -19.91 -2.72 -0.55
CA VAL A 106 -19.33 -3.92 0.06
C VAL A 106 -19.96 -4.21 1.42
N LEU A 107 -20.20 -3.18 2.24
CA LEU A 107 -20.86 -3.31 3.55
C LEU A 107 -22.31 -3.82 3.45
N LYS A 108 -22.92 -3.82 2.27
CA LYS A 108 -24.26 -4.39 2.01
C LYS A 108 -24.23 -5.82 1.46
N LEU A 109 -23.05 -6.31 1.06
CA LEU A 109 -22.92 -7.62 0.44
C LEU A 109 -22.84 -8.73 1.50
N SER A 110 -23.45 -9.87 1.20
CA SER A 110 -23.10 -11.12 1.88
C SER A 110 -21.75 -11.64 1.38
N GLU A 111 -21.09 -12.49 2.15
CA GLU A 111 -19.82 -13.13 1.76
C GLU A 111 -19.92 -13.85 0.40
N LYS A 112 -21.05 -14.52 0.13
CA LYS A 112 -21.34 -15.18 -1.15
C LYS A 112 -21.38 -14.23 -2.35
N GLN A 113 -21.63 -12.93 -2.11
CA GLN A 113 -21.65 -11.88 -3.13
C GLN A 113 -20.33 -11.12 -3.19
N LEU A 114 -19.68 -10.90 -2.03
CA LEU A 114 -18.41 -10.19 -1.93
C LEU A 114 -17.28 -10.95 -2.64
N LYS A 115 -17.15 -12.26 -2.43
CA LYS A 115 -16.08 -13.06 -3.06
C LYS A 115 -16.09 -13.00 -4.60
N PRO A 116 -17.22 -13.23 -5.29
CA PRO A 116 -17.27 -13.05 -6.75
C PRO A 116 -17.02 -11.61 -7.21
N LEU A 117 -17.42 -10.60 -6.43
CA LEU A 117 -17.13 -9.19 -6.74
C LEU A 117 -15.62 -8.92 -6.65
N PHE A 118 -15.00 -9.32 -5.55
CA PHE A 118 -13.56 -9.11 -5.31
C PHE A 118 -12.70 -9.81 -6.36
N LEU A 119 -13.01 -11.07 -6.69
CA LEU A 119 -12.28 -11.80 -7.74
C LEU A 119 -12.38 -11.13 -9.11
N LYS A 120 -13.47 -10.41 -9.39
CA LYS A 120 -13.56 -9.60 -10.63
C LYS A 120 -12.71 -8.35 -10.57
N PHE A 121 -12.52 -7.74 -9.41
CA PHE A 121 -11.57 -6.65 -9.24
C PHE A 121 -10.14 -7.12 -9.44
N VAL A 122 -9.76 -8.26 -8.84
CA VAL A 122 -8.45 -8.91 -9.05
C VAL A 122 -8.24 -9.18 -10.54
N ALA A 123 -9.18 -9.89 -11.18
CA ALA A 123 -9.09 -10.20 -12.60
C ALA A 123 -9.02 -8.94 -13.49
N TRP A 124 -9.65 -7.83 -13.09
CA TRP A 124 -9.58 -6.56 -13.82
C TRP A 124 -8.20 -5.89 -13.74
N VAL A 125 -7.53 -5.98 -12.59
CA VAL A 125 -6.16 -5.49 -12.42
C VAL A 125 -5.19 -6.30 -13.28
N ASP A 126 -5.38 -7.61 -13.34
CA ASP A 126 -4.54 -8.54 -14.10
C ASP A 126 -4.67 -8.43 -15.63
N VAL A 127 -5.68 -7.69 -16.12
CA VAL A 127 -5.83 -7.48 -17.56
C VAL A 127 -4.64 -6.69 -18.10
N VAL A 128 -3.82 -7.37 -18.92
CA VAL A 128 -2.77 -6.74 -19.72
C VAL A 128 -3.42 -5.97 -20.86
N LEU A 129 -3.21 -4.65 -20.88
CA LEU A 129 -3.75 -3.77 -21.92
C LEU A 129 -2.96 -3.93 -23.22
N PRO A 130 -3.60 -3.70 -24.39
CA PRO A 130 -2.90 -3.76 -25.68
C PRO A 130 -1.64 -2.88 -25.68
N GLY A 131 -0.53 -3.43 -26.15
CA GLY A 131 0.76 -2.72 -26.23
C GLY A 131 1.56 -2.66 -24.92
N HIS A 132 1.10 -3.30 -23.84
CA HIS A 132 1.81 -3.35 -22.56
C HIS A 132 2.35 -4.77 -22.28
N GLN A 133 3.48 -4.86 -21.57
CA GLN A 133 4.12 -6.13 -21.21
C GLN A 133 3.64 -6.70 -19.87
N GLY A 134 2.74 -6.01 -19.18
CA GLY A 134 2.25 -6.42 -17.86
C GLY A 134 1.03 -5.63 -17.40
N PRO A 135 0.56 -5.88 -16.16
CA PRO A 135 -0.61 -5.23 -15.61
C PRO A 135 -0.39 -3.71 -15.45
N SER A 136 -1.46 -2.94 -15.57
CA SER A 136 -1.40 -1.48 -15.56
C SER A 136 -1.11 -0.92 -14.16
N LEU A 137 0.01 -0.20 -13.98
CA LEU A 137 0.39 0.42 -12.69
C LEU A 137 -0.69 1.36 -12.14
N PRO A 138 -1.34 2.26 -12.93
CA PRO A 138 -2.47 3.05 -12.45
C PRO A 138 -3.64 2.22 -11.91
N ARG A 139 -3.94 1.06 -12.51
CA ARG A 139 -5.01 0.17 -12.03
C ARG A 139 -4.64 -0.50 -10.72
N GLN A 140 -3.39 -0.98 -10.62
CA GLN A 140 -2.85 -1.54 -9.38
C GLN A 140 -2.92 -0.53 -8.24
N ALA A 141 -2.53 0.73 -8.50
CA ALA A 141 -2.56 1.79 -7.49
C ALA A 141 -3.96 1.98 -6.89
N VAL A 142 -4.99 2.15 -7.73
CA VAL A 142 -6.38 2.31 -7.28
C VAL A 142 -6.88 1.06 -6.55
N PHE A 143 -6.52 -0.12 -7.04
CA PHE A 143 -6.92 -1.38 -6.45
C PHE A 143 -6.33 -1.59 -5.05
N TYR A 144 -5.02 -1.40 -4.85
CA TYR A 144 -4.42 -1.61 -3.54
C TYR A 144 -4.85 -0.57 -2.50
N ARG A 145 -5.16 0.67 -2.93
CA ARG A 145 -5.84 1.67 -2.08
C ARG A 145 -7.24 1.23 -1.66
N LEU A 146 -7.96 0.54 -2.55
CA LEU A 146 -9.26 -0.05 -2.21
C LEU A 146 -9.09 -1.23 -1.25
N VAL A 147 -8.10 -2.10 -1.47
CA VAL A 147 -7.76 -3.22 -0.58
C VAL A 147 -7.43 -2.72 0.82
N GLU A 148 -6.56 -1.70 0.95
CA GLU A 148 -6.25 -1.02 2.21
C GLU A 148 -7.53 -0.58 2.94
N GLN A 149 -8.41 0.15 2.24
CA GLN A 149 -9.65 0.66 2.83
C GLN A 149 -10.63 -0.46 3.20
N LEU A 150 -10.75 -1.51 2.38
CA LEU A 150 -11.57 -2.68 2.69
C LEU A 150 -11.04 -3.44 3.90
N SER A 151 -9.72 -3.61 4.00
CA SER A 151 -9.05 -4.22 5.13
C SER A 151 -9.34 -3.47 6.42
N ALA A 152 -9.25 -2.14 6.41
CA ALA A 152 -9.55 -1.32 7.59
C ALA A 152 -11.03 -1.42 8.02
N GLN A 153 -11.96 -1.55 7.07
CA GLN A 153 -13.40 -1.58 7.34
C GLN A 153 -13.90 -2.95 7.78
N LEU A 154 -13.44 -4.02 7.14
CA LEU A 154 -13.90 -5.39 7.37
C LEU A 154 -13.00 -6.17 8.34
N ARG A 155 -11.77 -5.69 8.58
CA ARG A 155 -10.77 -6.28 9.49
C ARG A 155 -10.54 -7.77 9.20
N SER A 156 -10.62 -8.63 10.21
CA SER A 156 -10.37 -10.07 10.11
C SER A 156 -11.26 -10.76 9.07
N ILE A 157 -12.47 -10.24 8.81
CA ILE A 157 -13.39 -10.79 7.78
C ILE A 157 -12.77 -10.72 6.39
N PHE A 158 -11.88 -9.75 6.13
CA PHE A 158 -11.27 -9.53 4.83
C PHE A 158 -9.91 -10.24 4.67
N VAL A 159 -9.26 -10.64 5.77
CA VAL A 159 -7.94 -11.31 5.72
C VAL A 159 -7.89 -12.51 4.76
N PRO A 160 -8.89 -13.42 4.71
CA PRO A 160 -8.88 -14.55 3.77
C PRO A 160 -8.84 -14.15 2.29
N TYR A 161 -9.25 -12.93 1.93
CA TYR A 161 -9.24 -12.44 0.56
C TYR A 161 -7.83 -12.11 0.07
N TYR A 162 -6.87 -11.85 0.98
CA TYR A 162 -5.47 -11.66 0.63
C TYR A 162 -4.88 -12.90 -0.05
N ALA A 163 -5.43 -14.10 0.17
CA ALA A 163 -5.03 -15.32 -0.54
C ALA A 163 -5.05 -15.17 -2.08
N HIS A 164 -5.92 -14.30 -2.59
CA HIS A 164 -6.08 -14.08 -4.03
C HIS A 164 -5.11 -13.05 -4.61
N ILE A 165 -4.42 -12.27 -3.77
CA ILE A 165 -3.54 -11.18 -4.19
C ILE A 165 -2.12 -11.28 -3.62
N LEU A 166 -1.88 -12.16 -2.64
CA LEU A 166 -0.60 -12.32 -1.97
C LEU A 166 0.58 -12.55 -2.93
N PRO A 167 0.46 -13.42 -3.96
CA PRO A 167 1.56 -13.63 -4.90
C PRO A 167 1.90 -12.36 -5.70
N GLN A 168 0.90 -11.52 -5.98
CA GLN A 168 1.10 -10.24 -6.65
C GLN A 168 1.75 -9.24 -5.70
N CYS A 169 1.31 -9.20 -4.44
CA CYS A 169 1.95 -8.38 -3.41
C CYS A 169 3.43 -8.72 -3.25
N ALA A 170 3.77 -10.02 -3.15
CA ALA A 170 5.15 -10.49 -3.04
C ALA A 170 5.99 -10.06 -4.26
N SER A 171 5.45 -10.22 -5.47
CA SER A 171 6.12 -9.77 -6.70
C SER A 171 6.37 -8.26 -6.74
N ILE A 172 5.45 -7.44 -6.23
CA ILE A 172 5.57 -5.98 -6.20
C ILE A 172 6.57 -5.52 -5.14
N VAL A 173 6.52 -6.11 -3.95
CA VAL A 173 7.44 -5.80 -2.86
C VAL A 173 8.89 -6.15 -3.26
N ALA A 174 9.09 -7.21 -4.06
CA ALA A 174 10.38 -7.57 -4.63
C ALA A 174 10.96 -6.54 -5.63
N TRP A 175 10.25 -5.45 -5.94
CA TRP A 175 10.78 -4.36 -6.77
C TRP A 175 11.82 -3.49 -6.05
N GLY A 176 11.97 -3.61 -4.71
CA GLY A 176 12.86 -2.78 -3.89
C GLY A 176 14.22 -2.45 -4.54
N PRO A 177 15.03 -3.45 -4.95
CA PRO A 177 16.32 -3.21 -5.59
C PRO A 177 16.26 -2.33 -6.84
N THR A 178 15.16 -2.39 -7.60
CA THR A 178 14.96 -1.60 -8.83
C THR A 178 14.55 -0.15 -8.56
N LEU A 179 14.09 0.16 -7.35
CA LEU A 179 13.71 1.52 -6.94
C LEU A 179 14.93 2.32 -6.42
N SER A 180 15.98 1.64 -5.94
CA SER A 180 17.22 2.26 -5.47
C SER A 180 18.10 2.78 -6.61
N SER A 181 18.22 2.01 -7.70
CA SER A 181 19.11 2.28 -8.84
C SER A 181 18.75 3.53 -9.67
N SER A 182 17.63 4.20 -9.35
CA SER A 182 17.19 5.40 -10.07
C SER A 182 17.94 6.68 -9.64
N PHE A 183 18.68 6.65 -8.52
CA PHE A 183 19.40 7.82 -7.99
C PHE A 183 20.92 7.81 -8.23
N SER A 184 21.51 6.70 -8.67
CA SER A 184 22.92 6.63 -9.05
C SER A 184 23.12 7.14 -10.48
N THR A 185 23.01 8.46 -10.66
CA THR A 185 23.63 9.12 -11.82
C THR A 185 25.12 9.34 -11.57
N ALA A 186 25.93 8.72 -12.45
CA ALA A 186 27.29 9.13 -12.83
C ALA A 186 28.39 9.01 -11.78
N ASN A 187 29.01 7.83 -11.72
CA ASN A 187 30.45 7.60 -11.89
C ASN A 187 30.74 6.20 -11.34
N ASP A 188 30.94 5.23 -12.24
CA ASP A 188 31.78 4.04 -12.03
C ASP A 188 31.60 3.10 -13.23
N GLU A 189 32.05 3.55 -14.40
CA GLU A 189 32.58 2.62 -15.39
C GLU A 189 33.87 3.26 -15.93
N GLU A 190 34.98 2.58 -15.65
CA GLU A 190 36.31 2.94 -16.09
C GLU A 190 36.36 3.09 -17.62
N ASP A 191 37.09 4.12 -18.02
CA ASP A 191 37.42 4.51 -19.39
C ASP A 191 38.26 3.43 -20.08
N ASP A 192 37.65 2.66 -20.99
CA ASP A 192 38.36 1.96 -22.05
C ASP A 192 37.95 2.55 -23.42
N GLY A 193 38.67 3.58 -23.83
CA GLY A 193 38.51 4.24 -25.10
C GLY A 193 38.88 3.35 -26.30
N PHE A 194 37.91 2.97 -27.14
CA PHE A 194 38.23 2.53 -28.50
C PHE A 194 37.20 2.76 -29.62
N PHE A 195 35.93 3.12 -29.37
CA PHE A 195 34.99 3.41 -30.48
C PHE A 195 33.98 4.53 -30.16
N LYS A 196 34.23 5.75 -30.63
CA LYS A 196 33.22 6.84 -30.68
C LYS A 196 32.50 6.81 -32.02
N ARG A 197 31.19 6.50 -32.03
CA ARG A 197 30.24 6.92 -33.08
C ARG A 197 29.29 7.98 -32.49
N PRO A 198 28.99 9.08 -33.21
CA PRO A 198 28.12 10.12 -32.67
C PRO A 198 26.66 9.71 -32.83
N ALA A 199 25.99 9.36 -31.73
CA ALA A 199 24.54 9.21 -31.72
C ALA A 199 23.90 10.43 -31.02
N LYS A 200 23.11 11.17 -31.80
CA LYS A 200 22.24 12.27 -31.37
C LYS A 200 21.28 11.76 -30.27
N LYS A 201 21.47 12.16 -29.01
CA LYS A 201 20.53 11.87 -27.91
C LYS A 201 19.25 12.70 -28.09
N GLN A 202 18.14 12.00 -28.30
CA GLN A 202 16.78 12.53 -28.35
C GLN A 202 16.23 12.57 -26.92
N LYS A 203 15.85 13.76 -26.45
CA LYS A 203 15.51 14.11 -25.05
C LYS A 203 14.23 13.45 -24.47
N VAL A 204 13.49 12.67 -25.25
CA VAL A 204 12.12 12.21 -24.90
C VAL A 204 12.10 10.91 -24.07
N ALA A 205 13.16 10.09 -24.12
CA ALA A 205 13.18 8.79 -23.41
C ALA A 205 13.35 8.92 -21.88
N LYS A 206 13.92 10.03 -21.39
CA LYS A 206 14.28 10.19 -19.96
C LYS A 206 13.08 10.56 -19.08
N GLU A 207 12.08 11.26 -19.61
CA GLU A 207 10.89 11.70 -18.83
C GLU A 207 9.91 10.54 -18.59
N VAL A 208 9.75 9.62 -19.55
CA VAL A 208 8.81 8.50 -19.45
C VAL A 208 9.30 7.39 -18.48
N GLU A 209 10.61 7.25 -18.34
CA GLU A 209 11.25 6.25 -17.45
C GLU A 209 11.12 6.65 -15.96
N ASP A 210 11.25 7.95 -15.67
CA ASP A 210 11.10 8.53 -14.33
C ASP A 210 9.65 8.47 -13.82
N ASP A 211 8.68 8.77 -14.69
CA ASP A 211 7.25 8.63 -14.39
C ASP A 211 6.84 7.17 -14.10
N THR A 212 7.50 6.20 -14.75
CA THR A 212 7.22 4.78 -14.51
C THR A 212 7.81 4.31 -13.19
N SER A 213 9.02 4.76 -12.84
CA SER A 213 9.68 4.43 -11.57
C SER A 213 8.93 4.99 -10.37
N SER A 214 8.51 6.26 -10.43
CA SER A 214 7.72 6.90 -9.37
C SER A 214 6.35 6.23 -9.17
N LEU A 215 5.68 5.81 -10.25
CA LEU A 215 4.45 5.03 -10.16
C LEU A 215 4.68 3.65 -9.56
N LYS A 216 5.79 2.97 -9.87
CA LYS A 216 6.14 1.69 -9.23
C LYS A 216 6.35 1.85 -7.73
N ALA A 217 7.07 2.88 -7.29
CA ALA A 217 7.24 3.20 -5.88
C ALA A 217 5.90 3.47 -5.18
N THR A 218 5.02 4.24 -5.83
CA THR A 218 3.66 4.52 -5.33
C THR A 218 2.83 3.24 -5.17
N VAL A 219 2.88 2.33 -6.16
CA VAL A 219 2.18 1.05 -6.10
C VAL A 219 2.75 0.17 -4.98
N ALA A 220 4.08 0.11 -4.83
CA ALA A 220 4.71 -0.61 -3.73
C ALA A 220 4.27 -0.05 -2.37
N GLU A 221 4.17 1.27 -2.21
CA GLU A 221 3.70 1.90 -0.97
C GLU A 221 2.27 1.43 -0.62
N PHE A 222 1.36 1.45 -1.59
CA PHE A 222 -0.02 1.02 -1.38
C PHE A 222 -0.15 -0.49 -1.13
N VAL A 223 0.71 -1.31 -1.74
CA VAL A 223 0.78 -2.75 -1.45
C VAL A 223 1.24 -2.98 -0.02
N VAL A 224 2.29 -2.29 0.43
CA VAL A 224 2.79 -2.43 1.80
C VAL A 224 1.75 -1.96 2.82
N GLN A 225 1.06 -0.85 2.57
CA GLN A 225 -0.07 -0.39 3.40
C GLN A 225 -1.19 -1.43 3.47
N ALA A 226 -1.56 -2.05 2.34
CA ALA A 226 -2.52 -3.14 2.34
C ALA A 226 -2.04 -4.34 3.16
N LEU A 227 -0.76 -4.74 3.01
CA LEU A 227 -0.17 -5.83 3.80
C LEU A 227 -0.16 -5.53 5.31
N VAL A 228 0.10 -4.28 5.73
CA VAL A 228 -0.06 -3.88 7.14
C VAL A 228 -1.47 -4.20 7.62
N GLY A 229 -2.50 -3.85 6.84
CA GLY A 229 -3.89 -4.16 7.15
C GLY A 229 -4.19 -5.67 7.19
N CYS A 230 -3.53 -6.47 6.37
CA CYS A 230 -3.62 -7.94 6.40
C CYS A 230 -3.08 -8.48 7.74
N PHE A 231 -1.83 -8.15 8.05
CA PHE A 231 -1.11 -8.70 9.19
C PHE A 231 -1.71 -8.23 10.53
N SER A 232 -2.08 -6.95 10.64
CA SER A 232 -2.68 -6.37 11.85
C SER A 232 -4.05 -6.95 12.20
N HIS A 233 -4.68 -7.65 11.26
CA HIS A 233 -6.01 -8.24 11.43
C HIS A 233 -6.00 -9.76 11.35
N ASP A 234 -4.82 -10.38 11.25
CA ASP A 234 -4.67 -11.83 11.22
C ASP A 234 -4.78 -12.45 12.61
N SER A 235 -6.02 -12.66 13.04
CA SER A 235 -6.31 -13.38 14.30
C SER A 235 -6.37 -14.89 14.13
N GLU A 236 -6.53 -15.41 12.91
CA GLU A 236 -6.87 -16.81 12.63
C GLU A 236 -5.69 -17.63 12.08
N GLY A 237 -4.50 -17.04 11.94
CA GLY A 237 -3.30 -17.73 11.45
C GLY A 237 -3.33 -17.89 9.93
N PHE A 238 -3.80 -16.86 9.23
CA PHE A 238 -3.74 -16.80 7.77
C PHE A 238 -2.30 -16.83 7.26
N MET A 239 -1.39 -16.10 7.91
CA MET A 239 0.04 -16.07 7.64
C MET A 239 0.74 -17.33 8.17
N ASP A 240 0.67 -18.39 7.38
CA ASP A 240 1.49 -19.59 7.60
C ASP A 240 2.94 -19.36 7.14
N LYS A 241 3.77 -20.40 7.36
CA LYS A 241 5.18 -20.37 6.99
C LYS A 241 5.41 -20.10 5.50
N GLU A 242 4.64 -20.71 4.61
CA GLU A 242 4.84 -20.56 3.16
C GLU A 242 4.60 -19.11 2.73
N LYS A 243 3.47 -18.52 3.18
CA LYS A 243 3.14 -17.12 2.91
C LYS A 243 4.13 -16.15 3.55
N PHE A 244 4.61 -16.46 4.75
CA PHE A 244 5.63 -15.68 5.44
C PHE A 244 6.93 -15.68 4.64
N ASP A 245 7.43 -16.86 4.24
CA ASP A 245 8.68 -17.03 3.49
C ASP A 245 8.60 -16.38 2.10
N GLU A 246 7.40 -16.29 1.51
CA GLU A 246 7.14 -15.63 0.22
C GLU A 246 7.26 -14.09 0.30
N ILE A 247 6.71 -13.45 1.33
CA ILE A 247 6.66 -11.98 1.43
C ILE A 247 7.85 -11.39 2.19
N MET A 248 8.28 -12.04 3.28
CA MET A 248 9.25 -11.48 4.22
C MET A 248 10.54 -10.97 3.55
N PRO A 249 11.18 -11.71 2.63
CA PRO A 249 12.42 -11.25 1.99
C PRO A 249 12.27 -9.89 1.32
N GLY A 250 11.21 -9.71 0.54
CA GLY A 250 10.98 -8.46 -0.17
C GLY A 250 10.73 -7.29 0.79
N LEU A 251 9.98 -7.50 1.88
CA LEU A 251 9.72 -6.43 2.86
C LEU A 251 11.02 -5.96 3.53
N VAL A 252 11.95 -6.88 3.82
CA VAL A 252 13.26 -6.52 4.36
C VAL A 252 14.11 -5.78 3.31
N ASP A 253 14.06 -6.20 2.05
CA ASP A 253 14.81 -5.54 0.96
C ASP A 253 14.28 -4.14 0.64
N LEU A 254 13.03 -3.82 0.98
CA LEU A 254 12.53 -2.44 0.92
C LEU A 254 13.25 -1.50 1.90
N LEU A 255 13.94 -1.99 2.92
CA LEU A 255 14.74 -1.12 3.79
C LEU A 255 15.93 -0.50 3.05
N ASP A 256 16.40 -1.11 1.96
CA ASP A 256 17.53 -0.62 1.16
C ASP A 256 17.21 0.68 0.39
N VAL A 257 15.93 1.04 0.28
CA VAL A 257 15.48 2.27 -0.40
C VAL A 257 15.20 3.41 0.57
N ALA A 258 15.73 3.36 1.79
CA ALA A 258 15.48 4.35 2.84
C ALA A 258 15.78 5.80 2.44
N GLU A 259 16.81 6.02 1.63
CA GLU A 259 17.20 7.36 1.18
C GLU A 259 16.29 7.89 0.07
N SER A 260 15.84 7.03 -0.85
CA SER A 260 15.06 7.45 -2.02
C SER A 260 13.56 7.42 -1.79
N GLN A 261 13.06 6.51 -0.93
CA GLN A 261 11.64 6.27 -0.70
C GLN A 261 11.33 6.15 0.81
N PRO A 262 11.51 7.23 1.60
CA PRO A 262 11.36 7.17 3.07
C PRO A 262 9.93 6.83 3.52
N THR A 263 8.90 7.23 2.77
CA THR A 263 7.50 6.89 3.07
C THR A 263 7.25 5.40 2.92
N LEU A 264 7.69 4.80 1.80
CA LEU A 264 7.61 3.37 1.55
C LEU A 264 8.32 2.58 2.67
N VAL A 265 9.53 2.99 3.04
CA VAL A 265 10.31 2.33 4.10
C VAL A 265 9.61 2.44 5.45
N SER A 266 9.01 3.59 5.79
CA SER A 266 8.22 3.71 7.02
C SER A 266 7.07 2.70 7.08
N HIS A 267 6.36 2.48 5.96
CA HIS A 267 5.31 1.47 5.91
C HIS A 267 5.89 0.04 5.96
N ALA A 268 7.05 -0.20 5.35
CA ALA A 268 7.71 -1.51 5.38
C ALA A 268 8.15 -1.89 6.80
N VAL A 269 8.68 -0.93 7.57
CA VAL A 269 8.99 -1.07 8.99
C VAL A 269 7.74 -1.50 9.78
N THR A 270 6.61 -0.82 9.58
CA THR A 270 5.35 -1.22 10.22
C THR A 270 4.89 -2.60 9.76
N ALA A 271 5.02 -2.92 8.47
CA ALA A 271 4.62 -4.21 7.92
C ALA A 271 5.44 -5.36 8.50
N LEU A 272 6.75 -5.20 8.69
CA LEU A 272 7.63 -6.21 9.30
C LEU A 272 7.23 -6.51 10.76
N ALA A 273 6.95 -5.48 11.55
CA ALA A 273 6.50 -5.65 12.93
C ALA A 273 5.13 -6.34 13.02
N GLN A 274 4.18 -5.96 12.15
CA GLN A 274 2.87 -6.61 12.10
C GLN A 274 2.96 -8.04 11.55
N LEU A 275 3.88 -8.31 10.62
CA LEU A 275 4.16 -9.66 10.13
C LEU A 275 4.72 -10.54 11.25
N ALA A 276 5.63 -10.01 12.08
CA ALA A 276 6.12 -10.71 13.27
C ALA A 276 4.95 -11.08 14.19
N TRP A 277 4.06 -10.12 14.49
CA TRP A 277 2.89 -10.34 15.30
C TRP A 277 1.91 -11.37 14.72
N ALA A 278 1.70 -11.37 13.39
CA ALA A 278 0.85 -12.34 12.72
C ALA A 278 1.45 -13.76 12.75
N ALA A 279 2.78 -13.89 12.65
CA ALA A 279 3.48 -15.16 12.60
C ALA A 279 3.47 -15.93 13.93
N LYS A 280 3.47 -15.25 15.08
CA LYS A 280 3.39 -15.83 16.45
C LYS A 280 4.33 -17.02 16.67
N SER A 281 5.54 -16.96 16.12
CA SER A 281 6.46 -18.09 16.08
C SER A 281 7.90 -17.65 15.97
N ASP A 282 8.67 -17.91 17.03
CA ASP A 282 10.12 -17.69 17.09
C ASP A 282 10.88 -18.35 15.93
N LEU A 283 10.36 -19.46 15.40
CA LEU A 283 10.97 -20.16 14.27
C LEU A 283 10.93 -19.32 12.98
N LEU A 284 9.88 -18.51 12.81
CA LEU A 284 9.72 -17.59 11.68
C LEU A 284 10.38 -16.23 11.97
N TRP A 285 10.39 -15.80 13.23
CA TRP A 285 11.04 -14.55 13.64
C TRP A 285 12.54 -14.59 13.43
N LYS A 286 13.23 -15.67 13.83
CA LYS A 286 14.70 -15.79 13.70
C LYS A 286 15.26 -15.43 12.32
N PRO A 287 14.82 -16.06 11.20
CA PRO A 287 15.36 -15.73 9.89
C PRO A 287 15.03 -14.30 9.43
N MET A 288 13.88 -13.77 9.82
CA MET A 288 13.50 -12.38 9.51
C MET A 288 14.34 -11.39 10.31
N HIS A 289 14.44 -11.60 11.62
CA HIS A 289 15.20 -10.78 12.56
C HIS A 289 16.67 -10.72 12.16
N HIS A 290 17.28 -11.86 11.87
CA HIS A 290 18.65 -11.92 11.36
C HIS A 290 18.83 -11.09 10.09
N ARG A 291 17.91 -11.18 9.12
CA ARG A 291 18.00 -10.37 7.89
C ARG A 291 17.89 -8.87 8.17
N ILE A 292 17.02 -8.45 9.09
CA ILE A 292 16.92 -7.05 9.51
C ILE A 292 18.21 -6.60 10.19
N LEU A 293 18.76 -7.40 11.11
CA LEU A 293 20.04 -7.11 11.77
C LEU A 293 21.18 -6.94 10.76
N MET A 294 21.24 -7.77 9.73
CA MET A 294 22.25 -7.62 8.68
C MET A 294 22.16 -6.29 7.93
N LYS A 295 20.96 -5.68 7.80
CA LYS A 295 20.80 -4.34 7.22
C LYS A 295 21.38 -3.23 8.11
N SER A 296 21.51 -3.48 9.42
CA SER A 296 22.15 -2.52 10.34
C SER A 296 23.66 -2.34 10.10
N ARG A 297 24.28 -3.18 9.26
CA ARG A 297 25.67 -3.04 8.82
C ARG A 297 25.83 -2.45 7.41
N SER A 298 24.76 -1.85 6.87
CA SER A 298 24.79 -1.18 5.56
C SER A 298 25.68 0.07 5.60
N ASP A 299 26.31 0.40 4.47
CA ASP A 299 27.08 1.65 4.32
C ASP A 299 26.20 2.90 4.44
N SER A 300 24.92 2.80 4.05
CA SER A 300 23.94 3.88 4.16
C SER A 300 23.40 4.00 5.58
N ALA A 301 23.61 5.17 6.21
CA ALA A 301 23.04 5.49 7.51
C ALA A 301 21.50 5.43 7.51
N GLY A 302 20.85 5.78 6.39
CA GLY A 302 19.41 5.68 6.23
C GLY A 302 18.90 4.23 6.35
N VAL A 303 19.62 3.28 5.73
CA VAL A 303 19.29 1.85 5.81
C VAL A 303 19.54 1.31 7.23
N ARG A 304 20.65 1.68 7.87
CA ARG A 304 20.93 1.29 9.26
C ARG A 304 19.85 1.80 10.22
N LEU A 305 19.44 3.06 10.07
CA LEU A 305 18.35 3.66 10.83
C LEU A 305 17.02 2.94 10.59
N ALA A 306 16.71 2.58 9.34
CA ALA A 306 15.49 1.85 9.00
C ALA A 306 15.46 0.44 9.61
N ALA A 307 16.60 -0.26 9.58
CA ALA A 307 16.76 -1.56 10.22
C ALA A 307 16.53 -1.48 11.74
N LEU A 308 17.12 -0.48 12.39
CA LEU A 308 16.97 -0.27 13.82
C LEU A 308 15.53 0.09 14.21
N ARG A 309 14.84 0.92 13.42
CA ARG A 309 13.39 1.19 13.59
C ARG A 309 12.54 -0.06 13.39
N ALA A 310 12.90 -0.95 12.47
CA ALA A 310 12.19 -2.22 12.31
C ALA A 310 12.32 -3.09 13.57
N ILE A 311 13.51 -3.16 14.17
CA ILE A 311 13.73 -3.88 15.43
C ILE A 311 12.94 -3.26 16.57
N GLU A 312 13.01 -1.93 16.73
CA GLU A 312 12.23 -1.15 17.72
C GLU A 312 10.72 -1.46 17.61
N GLN A 313 10.19 -1.42 16.38
CA GLN A 313 8.77 -1.69 16.13
C GLN A 313 8.40 -3.15 16.40
N CYS A 314 9.27 -4.11 16.11
CA CYS A 314 9.03 -5.51 16.47
C CYS A 314 8.89 -5.68 18.00
N TYR A 315 9.79 -5.10 18.80
CA TYR A 315 9.65 -5.09 20.27
C TYR A 315 8.37 -4.37 20.73
N THR A 316 8.01 -3.28 20.07
CA THR A 316 6.79 -2.51 20.40
C THR A 316 5.51 -3.32 20.13
N VAL A 317 5.43 -4.03 19.00
CA VAL A 317 4.21 -4.71 18.55
C VAL A 317 4.08 -6.12 19.13
N VAL A 318 5.19 -6.88 19.18
CA VAL A 318 5.18 -8.26 19.69
C VAL A 318 5.35 -8.29 21.21
N GLY A 319 6.16 -7.39 21.78
CA GLY A 319 6.37 -7.28 23.23
C GLY A 319 7.36 -8.31 23.78
N GLU A 320 7.08 -8.79 24.99
CA GLU A 320 7.96 -9.63 25.80
C GLU A 320 8.40 -10.93 25.08
N GLU A 321 7.52 -11.54 24.28
CA GLU A 321 7.84 -12.76 23.52
C GLU A 321 9.01 -12.54 22.56
N PHE A 322 9.18 -11.31 22.04
CA PHE A 322 10.27 -10.98 21.12
C PHE A 322 11.64 -10.89 21.82
N LEU A 323 11.70 -10.89 23.16
CA LEU A 323 12.97 -10.98 23.90
C LEU A 323 13.75 -12.26 23.59
N ALA A 324 13.10 -13.31 23.07
CA ALA A 324 13.78 -14.50 22.57
C ALA A 324 14.80 -14.19 21.46
N MET A 325 14.64 -13.07 20.75
CA MET A 325 15.56 -12.61 19.69
C MET A 325 16.71 -11.75 20.23
N LEU A 326 16.64 -11.30 21.48
CA LEU A 326 17.62 -10.39 22.09
C LEU A 326 19.07 -10.92 22.07
N PRO A 327 19.36 -12.21 22.36
CA PRO A 327 20.73 -12.72 22.32
C PRO A 327 21.42 -12.51 20.97
N GLU A 328 20.66 -12.53 19.88
CA GLU A 328 21.17 -12.28 18.54
C GLU A 328 21.32 -10.79 18.23
N SER A 329 20.50 -9.93 18.85
CA SER A 329 20.59 -8.47 18.69
C SER A 329 21.81 -7.85 19.38
N ILE A 330 22.27 -8.41 20.50
CA ILE A 330 23.30 -7.81 21.37
C ILE A 330 24.56 -7.38 20.59
N PRO A 331 25.20 -8.24 19.76
CA PRO A 331 26.41 -7.84 19.04
C PRO A 331 26.17 -6.67 18.06
N PHE A 332 25.00 -6.62 17.42
CA PHE A 332 24.66 -5.55 16.49
C PHE A 332 24.33 -4.24 17.21
N LEU A 333 23.64 -4.32 18.35
CA LEU A 333 23.39 -3.14 19.18
C LEU A 333 24.69 -2.55 19.71
N ALA A 334 25.63 -3.38 20.16
CA ALA A 334 26.96 -2.92 20.59
C ALA A 334 27.73 -2.21 19.45
N GLU A 335 27.67 -2.74 18.23
CA GLU A 335 28.26 -2.07 17.05
C GLU A 335 27.58 -0.72 16.74
N LEU A 336 26.24 -0.64 16.84
CA LEU A 336 25.46 0.57 16.54
C LEU A 336 25.60 1.67 17.60
N LEU A 337 26.00 1.33 18.83
CA LEU A 337 26.37 2.30 19.86
C LEU A 337 27.63 3.09 19.48
N GLU A 338 28.49 2.51 18.64
CA GLU A 338 29.70 3.15 18.12
C GLU A 338 29.49 3.69 16.68
N ASP A 339 28.24 3.88 16.23
CA ASP A 339 27.96 4.37 14.88
C ASP A 339 28.45 5.81 14.67
N THR A 340 28.97 6.08 13.49
CA THR A 340 29.43 7.41 13.08
C THR A 340 28.29 8.43 12.92
N ASP A 341 27.07 7.97 12.65
CA ASP A 341 25.90 8.82 12.50
C ASP A 341 25.15 8.99 13.83
N ALA A 342 25.10 10.23 14.32
CA ALA A 342 24.49 10.56 15.61
C ALA A 342 23.00 10.20 15.71
N THR A 343 22.27 10.14 14.58
CA THR A 343 20.84 9.77 14.61
C THR A 343 20.64 8.28 14.81
N VAL A 344 21.52 7.46 14.23
CA VAL A 344 21.55 6.01 14.44
C VAL A 344 21.95 5.69 15.88
N GLU A 345 23.02 6.31 16.38
CA GLU A 345 23.46 6.16 17.78
C GLU A 345 22.36 6.54 18.78
N THR A 346 21.70 7.69 18.57
CA THR A 346 20.61 8.16 19.44
C THR A 346 19.44 7.18 19.45
N LEU A 347 19.07 6.64 18.28
CA LEU A 347 18.01 5.64 18.21
C LEU A 347 18.45 4.33 18.88
N CYS A 348 19.73 3.95 18.77
CA CYS A 348 20.24 2.72 19.40
C CYS A 348 20.08 2.78 20.92
N HIS A 349 20.46 3.90 21.54
CA HIS A 349 20.20 4.14 22.96
C HIS A 349 18.70 4.06 23.33
N GLN A 350 17.81 4.57 22.48
CA GLN A 350 16.37 4.50 22.71
C GLN A 350 15.85 3.05 22.66
N VAL A 351 16.31 2.28 21.67
CA VAL A 351 15.95 0.87 21.50
C VAL A 351 16.46 0.03 22.67
N ILE A 352 17.71 0.21 23.09
CA ILE A 352 18.27 -0.48 24.26
C ILE A 352 17.43 -0.21 25.50
N LYS A 353 17.13 1.07 25.76
CA LYS A 353 16.28 1.45 26.90
C LYS A 353 14.88 0.82 26.82
N GLN A 354 14.28 0.78 25.64
CA GLN A 354 12.99 0.11 25.45
C GLN A 354 13.09 -1.37 25.78
N ILE A 355 14.14 -2.05 25.32
CA ILE A 355 14.34 -3.47 25.60
C ILE A 355 14.55 -3.69 27.10
N GLU A 356 15.32 -2.85 27.79
CA GLU A 356 15.49 -2.88 29.25
C GLU A 356 14.14 -2.68 29.99
N ASP A 357 13.31 -1.76 29.52
CA ASP A 357 11.98 -1.52 30.08
C ASP A 357 11.05 -2.74 29.91
N ILE A 358 11.20 -3.50 28.81
CA ILE A 358 10.44 -4.74 28.54
C ILE A 358 11.02 -5.94 29.32
N SER A 359 12.34 -6.06 29.41
CA SER A 359 13.02 -7.19 30.07
C SER A 359 13.02 -7.07 31.60
N GLY A 360 13.00 -5.84 32.13
CA GLY A 360 13.18 -5.55 33.55
C GLY A 360 14.62 -5.66 34.04
N GLU A 361 15.59 -5.85 33.14
CA GLU A 361 17.02 -6.01 33.45
C GLU A 361 17.86 -5.03 32.61
N SER A 362 18.98 -4.55 33.18
CA SER A 362 19.91 -3.69 32.43
C SER A 362 20.80 -4.50 31.50
N LEU A 363 21.02 -3.97 30.29
CA LEU A 363 21.80 -4.61 29.24
C LEU A 363 23.29 -4.20 29.23
N ASP A 364 23.70 -3.27 30.10
CA ASP A 364 25.08 -2.75 30.16
C ASP A 364 26.14 -3.85 30.23
N GLN A 365 25.87 -4.93 30.97
CA GLN A 365 26.80 -6.04 31.15
C GLN A 365 27.05 -6.85 29.87
N TYR A 366 26.09 -6.82 28.94
CA TYR A 366 26.17 -7.55 27.68
C TYR A 366 26.71 -6.68 26.54
N LEU A 367 26.57 -5.36 26.64
CA LEU A 367 26.99 -4.40 25.63
C LEU A 367 28.44 -3.93 25.80
N THR A 368 29.07 -4.24 26.94
CA THR A 368 30.46 -3.86 27.27
C THR A 368 31.44 -5.04 27.25
N ALA A 369 30.95 -6.24 26.92
CA ALA A 369 31.72 -7.49 26.84
C ALA A 369 32.07 -7.82 25.39
#